data_AF-A0A419K0D1-F1
#
_entry.id   AF-A0A419K0D1-F1
#
_cell.length_a   1.000
_cell.length_b   1.000
_cell.length_c   1.000
_cell.angle_alpha   90.00
_cell.angle_beta   90.00
_cell.angle_gamma   90.00
#
_symmetry.space_group_name_H-M   'P 1'
#
loop_
_entity.id
_entity.type
_entity.pdbx_description
1 polymer ?
#
loop_
_entity_poly.entity_id
_entity_poly.type
_entity_poly.pdbx_seq_one_letter_code
_entity_poly.pdbx_strand_id
1 'polypeptide(L)'
;MKPQRSIKEISAEFLGRVEEHKEKLSRVLGTEAEPWLQRGLSYVQTIQDGKCPFCQQDLKGAESLIMAYEQYFNEEYKKLKQDTSRYLEEVNRFSIEEVINQKKSTILQNDTLIEFWKGYLPSLEIPKTDLDSLSENIRVEFGRIEQVVNDKSKNILEPVSAEDVNNFITLQQGFNTEIEAYNSKVKKWNTEINTLKGKQLDLEELRRGLKELEIKQKRFLPDIAKICDDYEEVSENIERNKKLVEKKRKQHDAVVSQKIEKFGDEINQHLEKFRVLFRIKDAKSTYRGKSREPYLKYGIAMSQYEIDLKQQVKHSMGEGDKNALAFAFFLAKLSLDAQIGDKIVVFDDPVSSLDRNRRTRTVEYIRDLANKAKQIVVLTHNDNFAFELYSDLKKIGVKPKTLQIYNGIIKEWNIEEQMKLPYFIRIARLERFLDGGEEISPTDARELIRLVLEDALKFRYFKYFEELGDDCWLGTMIEAVRDVIKRDSSFRFRYPDKEAILRELSNLSNFSSPIHHGNIEHPHREEESPEEIKGYVKSTLKIIYEWL
;
A
#
# COMPACT_ATOMS: atom_id res chain seq x y z
N MET A 1 40.02 -60.97 56.63
CA MET A 1 39.90 -62.15 55.74
C MET A 1 40.19 -63.41 56.53
N LYS A 2 39.44 -64.50 56.35
CA LYS A 2 39.77 -65.81 56.98
C LYS A 2 41.13 -66.30 56.42
N PRO A 3 42.15 -66.56 57.25
CA PRO A 3 43.44 -67.02 56.79
C PRO A 3 43.39 -68.51 56.44
N GLN A 4 44.28 -68.92 55.54
CA GLN A 4 44.49 -70.32 55.10
C GLN A 4 43.29 -70.97 54.40
N ARG A 5 43.15 -70.70 53.09
CA ARG A 5 42.52 -71.65 52.17
C ARG A 5 43.60 -72.57 51.60
N SER A 6 43.97 -73.59 52.35
CA SER A 6 44.47 -74.84 51.78
C SER A 6 43.26 -75.77 51.68
N ILE A 7 43.19 -76.57 50.60
CA ILE A 7 42.14 -77.58 50.43
C ILE A 7 42.22 -78.53 51.64
N LYS A 8 41.14 -78.65 52.42
CA LYS A 8 41.16 -79.36 53.71
C LYS A 8 40.97 -80.87 53.61
N GLU A 9 40.80 -81.42 52.41
CA GLU A 9 40.44 -82.84 52.23
C GLU A 9 41.11 -83.48 51.01
N ILE A 10 42.43 -83.33 50.86
CA ILE A 10 43.20 -84.24 49.99
C ILE A 10 44.12 -85.07 50.88
N SER A 11 44.04 -86.40 50.78
CA SER A 11 44.96 -87.31 51.49
C SER A 11 46.40 -86.92 51.14
N ALA A 12 47.25 -86.76 52.17
CA ALA A 12 48.67 -86.44 52.00
C ALA A 12 49.38 -87.46 51.08
N GLU A 13 48.91 -88.71 51.08
CA GLU A 13 49.39 -89.77 50.20
C GLU A 13 49.05 -89.53 48.73
N PHE A 14 47.83 -89.07 48.41
CA PHE A 14 47.44 -88.72 47.05
C PHE A 14 48.12 -87.44 46.55
N LEU A 15 48.23 -86.41 47.40
CA LEU A 15 48.99 -85.19 47.11
C LEU A 15 50.44 -85.50 46.75
N GLY A 16 51.14 -86.27 47.59
CA GLY A 16 52.55 -86.62 47.36
C GLY A 16 52.74 -87.38 46.06
N ARG A 17 51.81 -88.26 45.70
CA ARG A 17 51.87 -89.07 44.47
C ARG A 17 51.62 -88.26 43.20
N VAL A 18 50.70 -87.29 43.25
CA VAL A 18 50.46 -86.36 42.13
C VAL A 18 51.64 -85.40 41.97
N GLU A 19 52.19 -84.86 43.06
CA GLU A 19 53.36 -83.98 43.01
C GLU A 19 54.62 -84.69 42.50
N GLU A 20 54.88 -85.93 42.94
CA GLU A 20 56.01 -86.73 42.42
C GLU A 20 55.89 -86.94 40.90
N HIS A 21 54.67 -87.21 40.42
CA HIS A 21 54.46 -87.40 38.99
C HIS A 21 54.50 -86.09 38.20
N LYS A 22 53.98 -85.00 38.77
CA LYS A 22 54.09 -83.65 38.23
C LYS A 22 55.54 -83.22 38.14
N GLU A 23 56.40 -83.51 39.12
CA GLU A 23 57.83 -83.20 39.08
C GLU A 23 58.53 -83.96 37.94
N LYS A 24 58.24 -85.26 37.80
CA LYS A 24 58.75 -86.08 36.69
C LYS A 24 58.35 -85.50 35.33
N LEU A 25 57.08 -85.12 35.17
CA LEU A 25 56.56 -84.52 33.94
C LEU A 25 57.11 -83.11 33.70
N SER A 26 57.39 -82.34 34.76
CA SER A 26 57.95 -80.99 34.67
C SER A 26 59.35 -80.98 34.07
N ARG A 27 60.11 -82.07 34.16
CA ARG A 27 61.41 -82.21 33.46
C ARG A 27 61.29 -82.19 31.94
N VAL A 28 60.10 -82.49 31.40
CA VAL A 28 59.83 -82.57 29.96
C VAL A 28 58.91 -81.43 29.51
N LEU A 29 57.83 -81.18 30.25
CA LEU A 29 56.79 -80.22 29.92
C LEU A 29 56.97 -78.85 30.58
N GLY A 30 57.96 -78.70 31.47
CA GLY A 30 58.15 -77.47 32.24
C GLY A 30 56.88 -77.08 33.00
N THR A 31 56.47 -75.82 32.88
CA THR A 31 55.26 -75.27 33.51
C THR A 31 53.95 -75.85 32.97
N GLU A 32 53.97 -76.56 31.85
CA GLU A 32 52.77 -77.19 31.24
C GLU A 32 52.44 -78.56 31.84
N ALA A 33 53.26 -79.11 32.75
CA ALA A 33 53.03 -80.43 33.34
C ALA A 33 51.68 -80.55 34.06
N GLU A 34 51.34 -79.56 34.90
CA GLU A 34 50.07 -79.55 35.63
C GLU A 34 48.85 -79.25 34.74
N PRO A 35 48.87 -78.23 33.85
CA PRO A 35 47.83 -78.06 32.84
C PRO A 35 47.61 -79.28 31.94
N TRP A 36 48.69 -80.01 31.61
CA TRP A 36 48.60 -81.25 30.84
C TRP A 36 47.90 -82.37 31.61
N LEU A 37 48.25 -82.57 32.88
CA LEU A 37 47.58 -83.55 33.76
C LEU A 37 46.10 -83.23 33.93
N GLN A 38 45.76 -81.95 34.16
CA GLN A 38 44.38 -81.51 34.32
C GLN A 38 43.56 -81.76 33.03
N ARG A 39 44.10 -81.40 31.86
CA ARG A 39 43.46 -81.66 30.56
C ARG A 39 43.33 -83.16 30.29
N GLY A 40 44.41 -83.92 30.51
CA GLY A 40 44.43 -85.37 30.33
C GLY A 40 43.37 -86.07 31.19
N LEU A 41 43.27 -85.71 32.47
CA LEU A 41 42.23 -86.21 33.36
C LEU A 41 40.83 -85.87 32.84
N SER A 42 40.61 -84.63 32.40
CA SER A 42 39.29 -84.22 31.89
C SER A 42 38.84 -85.06 30.68
N TYR A 43 39.77 -85.43 29.78
CA TYR A 43 39.46 -86.30 28.66
C TYR A 43 39.15 -87.74 29.11
N VAL A 44 39.92 -88.28 30.06
CA VAL A 44 39.66 -89.61 30.65
C VAL A 44 38.27 -89.66 31.28
N GLN A 45 37.91 -88.64 32.07
CA GLN A 45 36.60 -88.54 32.73
C GLN A 45 35.43 -88.36 31.76
N THR A 46 35.67 -87.72 30.62
CA THR A 46 34.62 -87.46 29.61
C THR A 46 34.38 -88.67 28.70
N ILE A 47 35.44 -89.37 28.28
CA ILE A 47 35.35 -90.45 27.28
C ILE A 47 34.98 -91.79 27.94
N GLN A 48 35.48 -92.07 29.15
CA GLN A 48 35.16 -93.26 29.97
C GLN A 48 35.31 -94.63 29.28
N ASP A 49 36.21 -94.74 28.29
CA ASP A 49 36.46 -96.00 27.55
C ASP A 49 37.58 -96.86 28.17
N GLY A 50 38.14 -96.42 29.31
CA GLY A 50 39.22 -97.10 30.02
C GLY A 50 40.58 -97.03 29.33
N LYS A 51 40.77 -96.15 28.33
CA LYS A 51 42.02 -96.03 27.57
C LYS A 51 42.72 -94.69 27.79
N CYS A 52 44.05 -94.71 27.69
CA CYS A 52 44.86 -93.51 27.77
C CYS A 52 44.62 -92.63 26.53
N PRO A 53 44.21 -91.35 26.69
CA PRO A 53 43.91 -90.48 25.56
C PRO A 53 45.14 -90.14 24.71
N PHE A 54 46.36 -90.36 25.23
CA PHE A 54 47.60 -90.11 24.50
C PHE A 54 48.10 -91.35 23.74
N CYS A 55 48.34 -92.46 24.43
CA CYS A 55 48.96 -93.65 23.83
C CYS A 55 47.99 -94.81 23.54
N GLN A 56 46.69 -94.65 23.84
CA GLN A 56 45.63 -95.63 23.61
C GLN A 56 45.77 -96.98 24.37
N GLN A 57 46.70 -97.07 25.32
CA GLN A 57 46.86 -98.23 26.21
C GLN A 57 45.75 -98.30 27.27
N ASP A 58 45.44 -99.52 27.74
CA ASP A 58 44.44 -99.78 28.80
C ASP A 58 44.91 -99.20 30.15
N LEU A 59 44.02 -98.47 30.85
CA LEU A 59 44.30 -97.76 32.09
C LEU A 59 44.14 -98.60 33.37
N LYS A 60 43.83 -99.90 33.29
CA LYS A 60 43.68 -100.81 34.45
C LYS A 60 44.86 -100.78 35.44
N GLY A 61 46.08 -100.52 34.97
CA GLY A 61 47.26 -100.41 35.84
C GLY A 61 47.46 -99.04 36.51
N ALA A 62 46.67 -98.03 36.13
CA ALA A 62 46.83 -96.63 36.52
C ALA A 62 45.66 -96.08 37.37
N GLU A 63 44.68 -96.91 37.72
CA GLU A 63 43.45 -96.52 38.45
C GLU A 63 43.75 -95.70 39.71
N SER A 64 44.71 -96.16 40.52
CA SER A 64 45.09 -95.49 41.77
C SER A 64 45.74 -94.11 41.56
N LEU A 65 46.41 -93.89 40.43
CA LEU A 65 46.99 -92.59 40.06
C LEU A 65 45.92 -91.65 39.47
N ILE A 66 44.96 -92.19 38.72
CA ILE A 66 43.81 -91.43 38.20
C ILE A 66 42.97 -90.92 39.37
N MET A 67 42.62 -91.78 40.34
CA MET A 67 41.94 -91.37 41.57
C MET A 67 42.70 -90.26 42.31
N ALA A 68 44.03 -90.32 42.34
CA ALA A 68 44.86 -89.28 42.95
C ALA A 68 44.70 -87.93 42.23
N TYR A 69 44.64 -87.92 40.89
CA TYR A 69 44.37 -86.70 40.12
C TYR A 69 42.96 -86.17 40.33
N GLU A 70 41.94 -87.02 40.44
CA GLU A 70 40.56 -86.61 40.68
C GLU A 70 40.42 -85.89 42.03
N GLN A 71 41.11 -86.39 43.06
CA GLN A 71 41.16 -85.76 44.36
C GLN A 71 41.97 -84.45 44.33
N TYR A 72 43.06 -84.38 43.56
CA TYR A 72 43.89 -83.17 43.42
C TYR A 72 43.16 -82.04 42.66
N PHE A 73 42.54 -82.34 41.52
CA PHE A 73 41.83 -81.38 40.66
C PHE A 73 40.33 -81.26 40.98
N ASN A 74 39.99 -81.24 42.26
CA ASN A 74 38.61 -81.11 42.72
C ASN A 74 38.01 -79.70 42.46
N GLU A 75 36.72 -79.53 42.71
CA GLU A 75 36.03 -78.24 42.49
C GLU A 75 36.58 -77.11 43.37
N GLU A 76 37.10 -77.41 44.58
CA GLU A 76 37.71 -76.41 45.46
C GLU A 76 39.04 -75.87 44.88
N TYR A 77 39.87 -76.76 44.32
CA TYR A 77 41.09 -76.39 43.59
C TYR A 77 40.76 -75.48 42.40
N LYS A 78 39.78 -75.87 41.57
CA LYS A 78 39.38 -75.09 40.39
C LYS A 78 38.90 -73.69 40.79
N LYS A 79 38.08 -73.59 41.85
CA LYS A 79 37.60 -72.31 42.37
C LYS A 79 38.72 -71.45 42.93
N LEU A 80 39.66 -72.04 43.67
CA LEU A 80 40.81 -71.31 44.21
C LEU A 80 41.72 -70.77 43.09
N LYS A 81 41.93 -71.56 42.03
CA LYS A 81 42.67 -71.13 40.83
C LYS A 81 41.98 -69.96 40.14
N GLN A 82 40.67 -70.04 39.91
CA GLN A 82 39.89 -68.94 39.31
C GLN A 82 39.90 -67.67 40.15
N ASP A 83 39.66 -67.77 41.46
CA ASP A 83 39.69 -66.63 42.39
C ASP A 83 41.08 -65.96 42.39
N THR A 84 42.16 -66.76 42.44
CA THR A 84 43.53 -66.25 42.45
C THR A 84 43.91 -65.56 41.13
N SER A 85 43.51 -66.12 39.99
CA SER A 85 43.70 -65.47 38.68
C SER A 85 42.94 -64.14 38.60
N ARG A 86 41.69 -64.09 39.09
CA ARG A 86 40.93 -62.84 39.15
C ARG A 86 41.63 -61.78 40.01
N TYR A 87 42.11 -62.14 41.20
CA TYR A 87 42.82 -61.19 42.07
C TYR A 87 44.13 -60.71 41.45
N LEU A 88 44.86 -61.58 40.76
CA LEU A 88 46.08 -61.19 40.05
C LEU A 88 45.78 -60.17 38.94
N GLU A 89 44.71 -60.38 38.16
CA GLU A 89 44.26 -59.43 37.15
C GLU A 89 43.81 -58.09 37.74
N GLU A 90 43.07 -58.11 38.86
CA GLU A 90 42.61 -56.91 39.55
C GLU A 90 43.78 -56.08 40.11
N VAL A 91 44.74 -56.74 40.76
CA VAL A 91 45.94 -56.11 41.30
C VAL A 91 46.81 -55.52 40.18
N ASN A 92 47.07 -56.28 39.12
CA ASN A 92 47.87 -55.80 37.98
C ASN A 92 47.21 -54.66 37.20
N ARG A 93 45.88 -54.55 37.23
CA ARG A 93 45.14 -53.45 36.60
C ARG A 93 45.17 -52.18 37.45
N PHE A 94 45.33 -52.31 38.76
CA PHE A 94 45.25 -51.18 39.69
C PHE A 94 46.60 -50.43 39.77
N SER A 95 46.60 -49.17 39.34
CA SER A 95 47.77 -48.30 39.45
C SER A 95 47.73 -47.49 40.74
N ILE A 96 48.42 -47.96 41.78
CA ILE A 96 48.60 -47.19 43.03
C ILE A 96 49.31 -45.85 42.76
N GLU A 97 50.17 -45.84 41.75
CA GLU A 97 50.94 -44.67 41.31
C GLU A 97 50.03 -43.54 40.83
N GLU A 98 49.07 -43.90 39.98
CA GLU A 98 48.12 -42.94 39.41
C GLU A 98 47.28 -42.30 40.52
N VAL A 99 46.81 -43.11 41.48
CA VAL A 99 46.04 -42.62 42.62
C VAL A 99 46.87 -41.66 43.48
N ILE A 100 48.11 -42.01 43.82
CA ILE A 100 49.00 -41.15 44.61
C ILE A 100 49.29 -39.83 43.87
N ASN A 101 49.62 -39.90 42.57
CA ASN A 101 49.98 -38.73 41.79
C ASN A 101 48.79 -37.77 41.57
N GLN A 102 47.58 -38.30 41.40
CA GLN A 102 46.37 -37.46 41.38
C GLN A 102 46.19 -36.66 42.68
N LYS A 103 46.43 -37.29 43.84
CA LYS A 103 46.35 -36.60 45.15
C LYS A 103 47.46 -35.55 45.31
N LYS A 104 48.71 -35.89 44.99
CA LYS A 104 49.83 -34.94 45.05
C LYS A 104 49.62 -33.73 44.13
N SER A 105 49.16 -33.97 42.90
CA SER A 105 48.84 -32.89 41.94
C SER A 105 47.75 -31.96 42.47
N THR A 106 46.69 -32.51 43.07
CA THR A 106 45.62 -31.72 43.69
C THR A 106 46.14 -30.86 44.84
N ILE A 107 47.04 -31.37 45.66
CA ILE A 107 47.64 -30.62 46.78
C ILE A 107 48.55 -29.51 46.25
N LEU A 108 49.39 -29.77 45.25
CA LEU A 108 50.24 -28.76 44.64
C LEU A 108 49.44 -27.59 44.02
N GLN A 109 48.31 -27.92 43.36
CA GLN A 109 47.38 -26.91 42.86
C GLN A 109 46.78 -26.08 43.99
N ASN A 110 46.38 -26.73 45.09
CA ASN A 110 45.88 -26.05 46.26
C ASN A 110 46.95 -25.17 46.93
N ASP A 111 48.21 -25.62 47.02
CA ASP A 111 49.31 -24.82 47.58
C ASP A 111 49.53 -23.54 46.78
N THR A 112 49.48 -23.63 45.46
CA THR A 112 49.55 -22.46 44.56
C THR A 112 48.40 -21.48 44.82
N LEU A 113 47.19 -22.00 45.00
CA LEU A 113 46.02 -21.18 45.34
C LEU A 113 46.14 -20.56 46.73
N ILE A 114 46.66 -21.31 47.70
CA ILE A 114 46.88 -20.83 49.07
C ILE A 114 47.85 -19.64 49.05
N GLU A 115 48.98 -19.73 48.34
CA GLU A 115 49.93 -18.61 48.20
C GLU A 115 49.28 -17.36 47.58
N PHE A 116 48.46 -17.53 46.55
CA PHE A 116 47.69 -16.42 45.99
C PHE A 116 46.74 -15.80 47.04
N TRP A 117 46.01 -16.62 47.79
CA TRP A 117 45.02 -16.15 48.76
C TRP A 117 45.62 -15.60 50.06
N LYS A 118 46.86 -15.95 50.41
CA LYS A 118 47.58 -15.38 51.56
C LYS A 118 47.67 -13.86 51.53
N GLY A 119 47.74 -13.25 50.34
CA GLY A 119 47.72 -11.80 50.18
C GLY A 119 46.43 -11.13 50.69
N TYR A 120 45.32 -11.88 50.73
CA TYR A 120 44.00 -11.39 51.18
C TYR A 120 43.61 -11.94 52.56
N LEU A 121 44.10 -13.12 52.91
CA LEU A 121 43.83 -13.81 54.16
C LEU A 121 45.16 -14.33 54.75
N PRO A 122 45.87 -13.50 55.54
CA PRO A 122 47.20 -13.84 56.06
C PRO A 122 47.24 -15.07 56.97
N SER A 123 46.09 -15.52 57.48
CA SER A 123 45.94 -16.69 58.33
C SER A 123 45.95 -18.03 57.57
N LEU A 124 45.99 -18.03 56.22
CA LEU A 124 46.20 -19.26 55.47
C LEU A 124 47.66 -19.71 55.58
N GLU A 125 47.86 -20.95 56.00
CA GLU A 125 49.17 -21.58 56.03
C GLU A 125 49.10 -22.89 55.24
N ILE A 126 50.14 -23.17 54.43
CA ILE A 126 50.24 -24.44 53.73
C ILE A 126 50.29 -25.56 54.78
N PRO A 127 49.37 -26.54 54.76
CA PRO A 127 49.39 -27.63 55.71
C PRO A 127 50.67 -28.44 55.51
N LYS A 128 51.45 -28.64 56.57
CA LYS A 128 52.49 -29.66 56.55
C LYS A 128 51.81 -31.02 56.49
N THR A 129 52.13 -31.82 55.48
CA THR A 129 51.61 -33.19 55.30
C THR A 129 52.78 -34.14 55.10
N ASP A 130 52.77 -35.30 55.77
CA ASP A 130 53.80 -36.34 55.60
C ASP A 130 53.48 -37.29 54.42
N LEU A 131 52.89 -36.74 53.36
CA LEU A 131 52.34 -37.54 52.27
C LEU A 131 53.41 -38.24 51.44
N ASP A 132 54.62 -37.71 51.36
CA ASP A 132 55.71 -38.37 50.62
C ASP A 132 56.12 -39.68 51.32
N SER A 133 56.31 -39.64 52.64
CA SER A 133 56.61 -40.82 53.47
C SER A 133 55.48 -41.85 53.41
N LEU A 134 54.23 -41.42 53.61
CA LEU A 134 53.07 -42.32 53.56
C LEU A 134 52.84 -42.91 52.17
N SER A 135 53.07 -42.12 51.11
CA SER A 135 52.98 -42.60 49.72
C SER A 135 54.01 -43.68 49.44
N GLU A 136 55.25 -43.51 49.92
CA GLU A 136 56.31 -44.50 49.73
C GLU A 136 55.99 -45.79 50.48
N ASN A 137 55.53 -45.70 51.74
CA ASN A 137 55.13 -46.87 52.52
C ASN A 137 53.98 -47.64 51.85
N ILE A 138 52.99 -46.94 51.29
CA ILE A 138 51.89 -47.56 50.53
C ILE A 138 52.40 -48.25 49.26
N ARG A 139 53.36 -47.67 48.53
CA ARG A 139 53.97 -48.29 47.34
C ARG A 139 54.67 -49.59 47.71
N VAL A 140 55.50 -49.55 48.75
CA VAL A 140 56.26 -50.72 49.20
C VAL A 140 55.34 -51.85 49.62
N GLU A 141 54.33 -51.58 50.44
CA GLU A 141 53.39 -52.61 50.87
C GLU A 141 52.47 -53.09 49.73
N PHE A 142 52.08 -52.23 48.79
CA PHE A 142 51.33 -52.67 47.61
C PHE A 142 52.16 -53.62 46.74
N GLY A 143 53.46 -53.34 46.55
CA GLY A 143 54.37 -54.26 45.86
C GLY A 143 54.51 -55.62 46.56
N ARG A 144 54.40 -55.67 47.89
CA ARG A 144 54.31 -56.95 48.62
C ARG A 144 53.00 -57.67 48.35
N ILE A 145 51.88 -56.96 48.25
CA ILE A 145 50.59 -57.58 47.85
C ILE A 145 50.69 -58.17 46.44
N GLU A 146 51.29 -57.44 45.49
CA GLU A 146 51.55 -57.95 44.13
C GLU A 146 52.35 -59.25 44.18
N GLN A 147 53.42 -59.30 44.98
CA GLN A 147 54.22 -60.51 45.19
C GLN A 147 53.41 -61.65 45.80
N VAL A 148 52.65 -61.39 46.87
CA VAL A 148 51.82 -62.40 47.55
C VAL A 148 50.79 -63.02 46.61
N VAL A 149 50.11 -62.20 45.79
CA VAL A 149 49.11 -62.69 44.83
C VAL A 149 49.79 -63.44 43.67
N ASN A 150 50.94 -62.96 43.19
CA ASN A 150 51.70 -63.64 42.15
C ASN A 150 52.25 -64.99 42.62
N ASP A 151 52.81 -65.07 43.83
CA ASP A 151 53.33 -66.30 44.41
C ASP A 151 52.19 -67.31 44.67
N LYS A 152 51.05 -66.83 45.17
CA LYS A 152 49.84 -67.66 45.31
C LYS A 152 49.33 -68.18 43.95
N SER A 153 49.50 -67.42 42.87
CA SER A 153 49.09 -67.85 41.52
C SER A 153 50.00 -68.95 40.96
N LYS A 154 51.28 -68.97 41.33
CA LYS A 154 52.25 -70.00 40.94
C LYS A 154 52.12 -71.25 41.79
N ASN A 155 51.90 -71.08 43.09
CA ASN A 155 51.79 -72.16 44.07
C ASN A 155 50.40 -72.14 44.74
N ILE A 156 49.38 -72.53 43.98
CA ILE A 156 47.95 -72.41 44.37
C ILE A 156 47.63 -73.06 45.72
N LEU A 157 48.31 -74.16 46.07
CA LEU A 157 48.06 -74.90 47.30
C LEU A 157 48.85 -74.39 48.51
N GLU A 158 49.91 -73.61 48.31
CA GLU A 158 50.71 -73.09 49.43
C GLU A 158 49.96 -71.97 50.16
N PRO A 159 49.87 -72.04 51.51
CA PRO A 159 49.21 -70.98 52.27
C PRO A 159 50.05 -69.69 52.23
N VAL A 160 49.40 -68.58 51.92
CA VAL A 160 50.00 -67.23 52.04
C VAL A 160 49.52 -66.54 53.32
N SER A 161 50.40 -65.72 53.90
CA SER A 161 50.07 -64.92 55.08
C SER A 161 49.07 -63.82 54.73
N ALA A 162 48.18 -63.47 55.67
CA ALA A 162 47.28 -62.33 55.56
C ALA A 162 47.88 -61.04 56.16
N GLU A 163 49.10 -61.12 56.68
CA GLU A 163 49.78 -60.03 57.39
C GLU A 163 50.05 -58.82 56.48
N ASP A 164 50.61 -59.05 55.28
CA ASP A 164 50.88 -57.99 54.30
C ASP A 164 49.61 -57.22 53.90
N VAL A 165 48.50 -57.93 53.74
CA VAL A 165 47.20 -57.33 53.42
C VAL A 165 46.68 -56.47 54.59
N ASN A 166 46.80 -56.96 55.82
CA ASN A 166 46.38 -56.19 57.01
C ASN A 166 47.27 -54.95 57.23
N ASN A 167 48.57 -55.08 56.97
CA ASN A 167 49.52 -53.96 57.04
C ASN A 167 49.17 -52.88 56.02
N PHE A 168 48.88 -53.27 54.77
CA PHE A 168 48.43 -52.35 53.74
C PHE A 168 47.13 -51.64 54.10
N ILE A 169 46.12 -52.37 54.62
CA ILE A 169 44.85 -51.76 55.06
C ILE A 169 45.10 -50.72 56.16
N THR A 170 46.00 -51.01 57.10
CA THR A 170 46.34 -50.08 58.19
C THR A 170 47.02 -48.82 57.66
N LEU A 171 47.96 -48.96 56.72
CA LEU A 171 48.60 -47.81 56.06
C LEU A 171 47.61 -47.00 55.21
N GLN A 172 46.72 -47.66 54.49
CA GLN A 172 45.65 -47.01 53.72
C GLN A 172 44.75 -46.15 54.64
N GLN A 173 44.38 -46.67 55.81
CA GLN A 173 43.59 -45.93 56.80
C GLN A 173 44.34 -44.70 57.33
N GLY A 174 45.64 -44.85 57.62
CA GLY A 174 46.49 -43.71 58.00
C GLY A 174 46.55 -42.63 56.93
N PHE A 175 46.78 -43.03 55.67
CA PHE A 175 46.81 -42.11 54.54
C PHE A 175 45.48 -41.38 54.33
N ASN A 176 44.35 -42.10 54.42
CA ASN A 176 43.03 -41.49 54.31
C ASN A 176 42.77 -40.48 55.43
N THR A 177 43.22 -40.77 56.66
CA THR A 177 43.07 -39.86 57.79
C THR A 177 43.81 -38.53 57.58
N GLU A 178 45.05 -38.58 57.05
CA GLU A 178 45.82 -37.38 56.71
C GLU A 178 45.16 -36.57 55.59
N ILE A 179 44.65 -37.24 54.55
CA ILE A 179 43.92 -36.58 53.45
C ILE A 179 42.62 -35.93 53.94
N GLU A 180 41.89 -36.57 54.86
CA GLU A 180 40.67 -35.99 55.46
C GLU A 180 40.99 -34.77 56.34
N ALA A 181 42.08 -34.82 57.11
CA ALA A 181 42.57 -33.68 57.88
C ALA A 181 42.95 -32.50 56.97
N TYR A 182 43.63 -32.77 55.86
CA TYR A 182 43.94 -31.77 54.83
C TYR A 182 42.67 -31.16 54.21
N ASN A 183 41.73 -32.00 53.76
CA ASN A 183 40.48 -31.56 53.13
C ASN A 183 39.61 -30.70 54.07
N SER A 184 39.64 -30.99 55.36
CA SER A 184 38.94 -30.21 56.38
C SER A 184 39.46 -28.77 56.47
N LYS A 185 40.78 -28.57 56.36
CA LYS A 185 41.41 -27.24 56.31
C LYS A 185 41.02 -26.50 55.03
N VAL A 186 41.09 -27.16 53.88
CA VAL A 186 40.69 -26.59 52.58
C VAL A 186 39.23 -26.15 52.59
N LYS A 187 38.33 -26.95 53.18
CA LYS A 187 36.91 -26.61 53.30
C LYS A 187 36.71 -25.32 54.10
N LYS A 188 37.42 -25.17 55.24
CA LYS A 188 37.36 -23.97 56.06
C LYS A 188 37.82 -22.74 55.28
N TRP A 189 38.96 -22.83 54.58
CA TRP A 189 39.46 -21.73 53.76
C TRP A 189 38.52 -21.34 52.63
N ASN A 190 37.90 -22.31 51.95
CA ASN A 190 36.89 -22.02 50.93
C ASN A 190 35.70 -21.23 51.50
N THR A 191 35.28 -21.49 52.73
CA THR A 191 34.24 -20.69 53.41
C THR A 191 34.70 -19.26 53.64
N GLU A 192 35.93 -19.06 54.13
CA GLU A 192 36.51 -17.72 54.36
C GLU A 192 36.67 -16.93 53.04
N ILE A 193 37.20 -17.57 51.99
CA ILE A 193 37.36 -16.99 50.66
C ILE A 193 36.01 -16.60 50.07
N ASN A 194 34.98 -17.47 50.15
CA ASN A 194 33.65 -17.16 49.63
C ASN A 194 32.99 -16.00 50.40
N THR A 195 33.22 -15.92 51.71
CA THR A 195 32.75 -14.78 52.52
C THR A 195 33.42 -13.48 52.08
N LEU A 196 34.72 -13.50 51.76
CA LEU A 196 35.45 -12.35 51.24
C LEU A 196 34.94 -11.93 49.85
N LYS A 197 34.75 -12.89 48.94
CA LYS A 197 34.17 -12.64 47.61
C LYS A 197 32.76 -12.03 47.71
N GLY A 198 31.94 -12.48 48.65
CA GLY A 198 30.58 -11.95 48.85
C GLY A 198 30.52 -10.50 49.37
N LYS A 199 31.62 -9.98 49.93
CA LYS A 199 31.74 -8.57 50.37
C LYS A 199 32.24 -7.64 49.27
N GLN A 200 32.63 -8.17 48.11
CA GLN A 200 33.14 -7.38 47.00
C GLN A 200 31.97 -6.61 46.36
N LEU A 201 32.04 -5.28 46.43
CA LEU A 201 31.13 -4.40 45.69
C LEU A 201 31.46 -4.48 44.19
N ASP A 202 30.43 -4.48 43.34
CA ASP A 202 30.61 -4.42 41.89
C ASP A 202 31.15 -3.04 41.50
N LEU A 203 32.46 -2.99 41.22
CA LEU A 203 33.15 -1.77 40.81
C LEU A 203 32.57 -1.18 39.53
N GLU A 204 32.03 -2.00 38.62
CA GLU A 204 31.43 -1.50 37.38
C GLU A 204 30.05 -0.88 37.65
N GLU A 205 29.28 -1.45 38.58
CA GLU A 205 28.04 -0.84 39.07
C GLU A 205 28.31 0.50 39.76
N LEU A 206 29.31 0.56 40.63
CA LEU A 206 29.70 1.80 41.31
C LEU A 206 30.21 2.86 40.34
N ARG A 207 31.03 2.48 39.34
CA ARG A 207 31.51 3.38 38.29
C ARG A 207 30.37 3.92 37.43
N ARG A 208 29.41 3.06 37.07
CA ARG A 208 28.20 3.49 36.35
C ARG A 208 27.37 4.46 37.18
N GLY A 209 27.16 4.16 38.46
CA GLY A 209 26.46 5.04 39.40
C GLY A 209 27.16 6.40 39.57
N LEU A 210 28.49 6.41 39.70
CA LEU A 210 29.27 7.65 39.76
C LEU A 210 29.09 8.48 38.48
N LYS A 211 29.22 7.85 37.31
CA LYS A 211 29.05 8.53 36.02
C LYS A 211 27.64 9.12 35.88
N GLU A 212 26.60 8.40 36.31
CA GLU A 212 25.22 8.91 36.31
C GLU A 212 25.07 10.13 37.22
N LEU A 213 25.67 10.10 38.42
CA LEU A 213 25.64 11.22 39.36
C LEU A 213 26.41 12.44 38.82
N GLU A 214 27.57 12.23 38.20
CA GLU A 214 28.34 13.29 37.55
C GLU A 214 27.56 13.95 36.41
N ILE A 215 26.85 13.17 35.59
CA ILE A 215 25.98 13.71 34.53
C ILE A 215 24.82 14.51 35.14
N LYS A 216 24.18 13.99 36.20
CA LYS A 216 23.11 14.71 36.92
C LYS A 216 23.63 16.02 37.48
N GLN A 217 24.82 16.04 38.08
CA GLN A 217 25.44 17.27 38.57
C GLN A 217 25.69 18.27 37.43
N LYS A 218 26.25 17.81 36.31
CA LYS A 218 26.53 18.66 35.15
C LYS A 218 25.27 19.28 34.55
N ARG A 219 24.12 18.60 34.59
CA ARG A 219 22.83 19.14 34.13
C ARG A 219 22.44 20.44 34.82
N PHE A 220 22.83 20.61 36.09
CA PHE A 220 22.52 21.81 36.86
C PHE A 220 23.56 22.93 36.73
N LEU A 221 24.61 22.75 35.92
CA LEU A 221 25.52 23.84 35.57
C LEU A 221 24.77 24.87 34.72
N PRO A 222 24.95 26.19 34.94
CA PRO A 222 24.15 27.23 34.28
C PRO A 222 24.11 27.11 32.74
N ASP A 223 25.25 26.84 32.10
CA ASP A 223 25.34 26.73 30.64
C ASP A 223 24.59 25.49 30.10
N ILE A 224 24.63 24.38 30.83
CA ILE A 224 23.97 23.14 30.43
C ILE A 224 22.48 23.19 30.74
N ALA A 225 22.09 23.76 31.88
CA ALA A 225 20.70 23.98 32.24
C ALA A 225 19.99 24.81 31.17
N LYS A 226 20.64 25.89 30.71
CA LYS A 226 20.13 26.70 29.59
C LYS A 226 19.97 25.88 28.30
N ILE A 227 20.94 25.04 27.94
CA ILE A 227 20.82 24.17 26.76
C ILE A 227 19.66 23.17 26.91
N CYS A 228 19.45 22.63 28.11
CA CYS A 228 18.32 21.75 28.39
C CYS A 228 16.98 22.49 28.23
N ASP A 229 16.87 23.71 28.78
CA ASP A 229 15.67 24.53 28.67
C ASP A 229 15.41 24.91 27.21
N ASP A 230 16.43 25.34 26.48
CA ASP A 230 16.36 25.65 25.04
C ASP A 230 15.91 24.43 24.23
N TYR A 231 16.43 23.23 24.56
CA TYR A 231 16.03 21.98 23.90
C TYR A 231 14.57 21.62 24.19
N GLU A 232 14.13 21.72 25.44
CA GLU A 232 12.74 21.46 25.84
C GLU A 232 11.81 22.42 25.11
N GLU A 233 12.13 23.72 25.08
CA GLU A 233 11.34 24.72 24.37
C GLU A 233 11.26 24.44 22.87
N VAL A 234 12.39 24.16 22.22
CA VAL A 234 12.44 23.84 20.78
C VAL A 234 11.66 22.56 20.47
N SER A 235 11.80 21.52 21.29
CA SER A 235 11.09 20.25 21.14
C SER A 235 9.57 20.44 21.25
N GLU A 236 9.12 21.19 22.26
CA GLU A 236 7.71 21.55 22.42
C GLU A 236 7.18 22.39 21.25
N ASN A 237 7.98 23.37 20.79
CA ASN A 237 7.64 24.22 19.65
C ASN A 237 7.51 23.39 18.36
N ILE A 238 8.40 22.43 18.13
CA ILE A 238 8.32 21.50 16.99
C ILE A 238 7.03 20.69 17.05
N GLU A 239 6.71 20.12 18.20
CA GLU A 239 5.50 19.30 18.36
C GLU A 239 4.22 20.14 18.20
N ARG A 240 4.21 21.35 18.76
CA ARG A 240 3.11 22.32 18.60
C ARG A 240 2.93 22.70 17.13
N ASN A 241 4.02 22.99 16.42
CA ASN A 241 3.99 23.37 15.01
C ASN A 241 3.56 22.21 14.12
N LYS A 242 4.00 20.98 14.38
CA LYS A 242 3.51 19.78 13.67
C LYS A 242 1.99 19.64 13.79
N LYS A 243 1.46 19.72 15.01
CA LYS A 243 0.00 19.69 15.26
C LYS A 243 -0.73 20.83 14.56
N LEU A 244 -0.16 22.04 14.55
CA LEU A 244 -0.74 23.18 13.87
C LEU A 244 -0.78 22.99 12.35
N VAL A 245 0.31 22.50 11.75
CA VAL A 245 0.39 22.20 10.31
C VAL A 245 -0.63 21.13 9.94
N GLU A 246 -0.74 20.05 10.71
CA GLU A 246 -1.72 19.00 10.45
C GLU A 246 -3.15 19.55 10.54
N LYS A 247 -3.46 20.34 11.58
CA LYS A 247 -4.76 20.99 11.74
C LYS A 247 -5.08 21.91 10.56
N LYS A 248 -4.12 22.74 10.14
CA LYS A 248 -4.30 23.67 9.01
C LYS A 248 -4.45 22.93 7.67
N ARG A 249 -3.74 21.82 7.45
CA ARG A 249 -3.94 20.95 6.28
C ARG A 249 -5.35 20.36 6.25
N LYS A 250 -5.81 19.77 7.35
CA LYS A 250 -7.19 19.24 7.45
C LYS A 250 -8.24 20.31 7.19
N GLN A 251 -8.06 21.52 7.73
CA GLN A 251 -8.94 22.65 7.48
C GLN A 251 -8.93 23.08 6.01
N HIS A 252 -7.75 23.17 5.40
CA HIS A 252 -7.59 23.50 3.99
C HIS A 252 -8.27 22.46 3.08
N ASP A 253 -8.01 21.18 3.32
CA ASP A 253 -8.57 20.08 2.51
C ASP A 253 -10.09 20.01 2.62
N ALA A 254 -10.65 20.26 3.81
CA ALA A 254 -12.09 20.36 4.01
C ALA A 254 -12.70 21.53 3.21
N VAL A 255 -12.11 22.72 3.27
CA VAL A 255 -12.58 23.90 2.53
C VAL A 255 -12.48 23.68 1.01
N VAL A 256 -11.38 23.08 0.53
CA VAL A 256 -11.21 22.76 -0.89
C VAL A 256 -12.24 21.73 -1.34
N SER A 257 -12.45 20.67 -0.56
CA SER A 257 -13.44 19.63 -0.88
C SER A 257 -14.84 20.23 -0.96
N GLN A 258 -15.24 21.06 0.00
CA GLN A 258 -16.52 21.74 0.00
C GLN A 258 -16.69 22.67 -1.20
N LYS A 259 -15.63 23.41 -1.60
CA LYS A 259 -15.68 24.28 -2.79
C LYS A 259 -15.85 23.47 -4.07
N ILE A 260 -15.19 22.32 -4.19
CA ILE A 260 -15.27 21.46 -5.38
C ILE A 260 -16.62 20.78 -5.46
N GLU A 261 -17.16 20.32 -4.34
CA GLU A 261 -18.52 19.76 -4.26
C GLU A 261 -19.55 20.79 -4.73
N LYS A 262 -19.53 21.99 -4.16
CA LYS A 262 -20.39 23.11 -4.60
C LYS A 262 -20.22 23.44 -6.08
N PHE A 263 -18.99 23.45 -6.59
CA PHE A 263 -18.72 23.69 -8.00
C PHE A 263 -19.31 22.59 -8.89
N GLY A 264 -19.15 21.31 -8.49
CA GLY A 264 -19.75 20.18 -9.19
C GLY A 264 -21.27 20.22 -9.20
N ASP A 265 -21.89 20.58 -8.07
CA ASP A 265 -23.34 20.71 -7.93
C ASP A 265 -23.89 21.83 -8.83
N GLU A 266 -23.24 22.99 -8.85
CA GLU A 266 -23.63 24.10 -9.73
C GLU A 266 -23.49 23.74 -11.21
N ILE A 267 -22.42 23.02 -11.60
CA ILE A 267 -22.31 22.52 -12.97
C ILE A 267 -23.49 21.60 -13.30
N ASN A 268 -23.82 20.66 -12.42
CA ASN A 268 -24.92 19.72 -12.63
C ASN A 268 -26.28 20.42 -12.72
N GLN A 269 -26.52 21.48 -11.94
CA GLN A 269 -27.73 22.29 -12.06
C GLN A 269 -27.84 22.96 -13.44
N HIS A 270 -26.73 23.48 -13.98
CA HIS A 270 -26.72 24.07 -15.33
C HIS A 270 -26.93 23.01 -16.42
N LEU A 271 -26.28 21.86 -16.30
CA LEU A 271 -26.44 20.72 -17.21
C LEU A 271 -27.90 20.21 -17.23
N GLU A 272 -28.54 20.09 -16.08
CA GLU A 272 -29.94 19.71 -15.96
C GLU A 272 -30.87 20.72 -16.65
N LYS A 273 -30.63 22.02 -16.46
CA LYS A 273 -31.39 23.08 -17.17
C LYS A 273 -31.22 23.00 -18.69
N PHE A 274 -30.03 22.63 -19.16
CA PHE A 274 -29.75 22.37 -20.58
C PHE A 274 -30.33 21.05 -21.10
N ARG A 275 -30.92 20.23 -20.22
CA ARG A 275 -31.50 18.91 -20.54
C ARG A 275 -30.48 17.97 -21.20
N VAL A 276 -29.22 18.04 -20.77
CA VAL A 276 -28.25 17.01 -21.17
C VAL A 276 -28.53 15.71 -20.41
N LEU A 277 -28.21 14.57 -21.05
CA LEU A 277 -28.47 13.24 -20.49
C LEU A 277 -27.38 12.75 -19.53
N PHE A 278 -26.41 13.61 -19.20
CA PHE A 278 -25.27 13.28 -18.37
C PHE A 278 -25.02 14.31 -17.27
N ARG A 279 -24.34 13.86 -16.22
CA ARG A 279 -23.91 14.68 -15.09
C ARG A 279 -22.45 14.42 -14.76
N ILE A 280 -21.83 15.38 -14.10
CA ILE A 280 -20.51 15.23 -13.49
C ILE A 280 -20.63 14.44 -12.19
N LYS A 281 -19.71 13.51 -11.98
CA LYS A 281 -19.59 12.68 -10.78
C LYS A 281 -18.15 12.70 -10.25
N ASP A 282 -17.98 12.45 -8.96
CA ASP A 282 -16.68 12.26 -8.30
C ASP A 282 -15.68 13.39 -8.56
N ALA A 283 -16.19 14.63 -8.61
CA ALA A 283 -15.40 15.83 -8.76
C ALA A 283 -14.45 15.98 -7.56
N LYS A 284 -13.15 15.98 -7.82
CA LYS A 284 -12.11 16.06 -6.79
C LYS A 284 -10.90 16.86 -7.24
N SER A 285 -10.26 17.51 -6.28
CA SER A 285 -8.96 18.14 -6.50
C SER A 285 -7.89 17.06 -6.59
N THR A 286 -6.98 17.19 -7.54
CA THR A 286 -5.77 16.38 -7.61
C THR A 286 -4.63 17.22 -8.17
N TYR A 287 -3.41 16.70 -8.14
CA TYR A 287 -2.25 17.35 -8.73
C TYR A 287 -1.76 16.50 -9.89
N ARG A 288 -1.48 17.12 -11.03
CA ARG A 288 -0.93 16.40 -12.20
C ARG A 288 0.60 16.46 -12.16
N GLY A 289 1.24 15.31 -11.99
CA GLY A 289 2.71 15.19 -11.98
C GLY A 289 3.35 15.96 -10.83
N LYS A 290 4.35 16.79 -11.14
CA LYS A 290 5.04 17.67 -10.17
C LYS A 290 4.38 19.05 -10.03
N SER A 291 3.27 19.31 -10.72
CA SER A 291 2.60 20.61 -10.66
C SER A 291 2.04 20.87 -9.26
N ARG A 292 2.18 22.11 -8.80
CA ARG A 292 1.54 22.60 -7.57
C ARG A 292 0.16 23.21 -7.83
N GLU A 293 -0.27 23.26 -9.08
CA GLU A 293 -1.59 23.77 -9.44
C GLU A 293 -2.64 22.66 -9.30
N PRO A 294 -3.76 22.93 -8.59
CA PRO A 294 -4.83 21.97 -8.44
C PRO A 294 -5.54 21.74 -9.77
N TYR A 295 -5.69 20.47 -10.12
CA TYR A 295 -6.40 19.98 -11.29
C TYR A 295 -7.72 19.35 -10.86
N LEU A 296 -8.83 19.74 -11.50
CA LEU A 296 -10.12 19.11 -11.25
C LEU A 296 -10.21 17.79 -12.02
N LYS A 297 -10.24 16.68 -11.28
CA LYS A 297 -10.56 15.36 -11.82
C LYS A 297 -12.04 15.08 -11.59
N TYR A 298 -12.74 14.66 -12.64
CA TYR A 298 -14.14 14.33 -12.59
C TYR A 298 -14.46 13.18 -13.54
N GLY A 299 -15.55 12.47 -13.27
CA GLY A 299 -16.18 11.48 -14.16
C GLY A 299 -17.46 12.04 -14.79
N ILE A 300 -17.94 11.39 -15.84
CA ILE A 300 -19.26 11.67 -16.43
C ILE A 300 -20.12 10.42 -16.27
N ALA A 301 -21.35 10.60 -15.79
CA ALA A 301 -22.34 9.55 -15.70
C ALA A 301 -23.55 9.88 -16.59
N MET A 302 -23.98 8.94 -17.43
CA MET A 302 -25.24 8.99 -18.17
C MET A 302 -26.24 8.07 -17.50
N SER A 303 -27.31 8.65 -16.94
CA SER A 303 -28.26 7.92 -16.09
C SER A 303 -27.54 7.15 -14.96
N GLN A 304 -27.59 5.81 -14.99
CA GLN A 304 -26.94 4.92 -14.01
C GLN A 304 -25.58 4.37 -14.47
N TYR A 305 -25.12 4.69 -15.68
CA TYR A 305 -23.88 4.16 -16.23
C TYR A 305 -22.76 5.21 -16.16
N GLU A 306 -21.61 4.80 -15.63
CA GLU A 306 -20.41 5.62 -15.59
C GLU A 306 -19.63 5.47 -16.90
N ILE A 307 -19.26 6.60 -17.52
CA ILE A 307 -18.52 6.62 -18.78
C ILE A 307 -17.03 6.77 -18.45
N ASP A 308 -16.22 5.81 -18.91
CA ASP A 308 -14.76 5.95 -18.82
C ASP A 308 -14.26 7.01 -19.82
N LEU A 309 -13.96 8.19 -19.27
CA LEU A 309 -13.51 9.33 -20.05
C LEU A 309 -12.15 9.10 -20.73
N LYS A 310 -11.33 8.16 -20.26
CA LYS A 310 -10.00 7.93 -20.85
C LYS A 310 -10.05 7.19 -22.18
N GLN A 311 -11.10 6.42 -22.44
CA GLN A 311 -11.20 5.60 -23.65
C GLN A 311 -12.20 6.14 -24.67
N GLN A 312 -13.20 6.94 -24.28
CA GLN A 312 -14.38 7.15 -25.13
C GLN A 312 -14.85 8.61 -25.35
N VAL A 313 -14.28 9.63 -24.69
CA VAL A 313 -14.78 11.04 -24.76
C VAL A 313 -14.92 11.59 -26.18
N LYS A 314 -13.99 11.25 -27.09
CA LYS A 314 -14.02 11.78 -28.45
C LYS A 314 -15.29 11.33 -29.19
N HIS A 315 -15.81 10.14 -28.88
CA HIS A 315 -16.91 9.48 -29.57
C HIS A 315 -18.22 9.39 -28.76
N SER A 316 -18.20 9.64 -27.44
CA SER A 316 -19.39 9.52 -26.58
C SER A 316 -20.29 10.77 -26.52
N MET A 317 -19.80 11.94 -26.95
CA MET A 317 -20.56 13.21 -26.88
C MET A 317 -20.58 13.92 -28.23
N GLY A 318 -21.78 14.37 -28.63
CA GLY A 318 -21.97 15.28 -29.75
C GLY A 318 -21.34 16.65 -29.48
N GLU A 319 -21.20 17.46 -30.52
CA GLU A 319 -20.61 18.80 -30.41
C GLU A 319 -21.43 19.73 -29.51
N GLY A 320 -22.76 19.71 -29.64
CA GLY A 320 -23.65 20.49 -28.78
C GLY A 320 -23.54 20.11 -27.29
N ASP A 321 -23.26 18.83 -26.98
CA ASP A 321 -23.07 18.35 -25.60
C ASP A 321 -21.72 18.77 -25.02
N LYS A 322 -20.67 18.75 -25.83
CA LYS A 322 -19.35 19.28 -25.46
C LYS A 322 -19.43 20.78 -25.19
N ASN A 323 -20.12 21.53 -26.04
CA ASN A 323 -20.34 22.96 -25.85
C ASN A 323 -21.18 23.23 -24.60
N ALA A 324 -22.28 22.49 -24.39
CA ALA A 324 -23.10 22.62 -23.18
C ALA A 324 -22.30 22.33 -21.90
N LEU A 325 -21.41 21.33 -21.92
CA LEU A 325 -20.52 21.02 -20.81
C LEU A 325 -19.53 22.16 -20.54
N ALA A 326 -18.78 22.59 -21.55
CA ALA A 326 -17.84 23.69 -21.42
C ALA A 326 -18.53 24.97 -20.91
N PHE A 327 -19.73 25.25 -21.43
CA PHE A 327 -20.52 26.39 -21.01
C PHE A 327 -20.99 26.25 -19.57
N ALA A 328 -21.50 25.09 -19.14
CA ALA A 328 -21.89 24.85 -17.75
C ALA A 328 -20.74 25.04 -16.76
N PHE A 329 -19.51 24.64 -17.11
CA PHE A 329 -18.30 24.94 -16.34
C PHE A 329 -18.06 26.45 -16.18
N PHE A 330 -18.21 27.19 -17.27
CA PHE A 330 -18.07 28.65 -17.26
C PHE A 330 -19.16 29.30 -16.41
N LEU A 331 -20.42 28.88 -16.57
CA LEU A 331 -21.55 29.42 -15.81
C LEU A 331 -21.42 29.14 -14.31
N ALA A 332 -21.08 27.91 -13.92
CA ALA A 332 -20.86 27.56 -12.51
C ALA A 332 -19.75 28.42 -11.88
N LYS A 333 -18.70 28.73 -12.65
CA LYS A 333 -17.60 29.59 -12.19
C LYS A 333 -18.09 31.00 -11.91
N LEU A 334 -18.92 31.56 -12.78
CA LEU A 334 -19.50 32.89 -12.59
C LEU A 334 -20.52 32.92 -11.44
N SER A 335 -21.36 31.88 -11.32
CA SER A 335 -22.38 31.77 -10.27
C SER A 335 -21.78 31.73 -8.85
N LEU A 336 -20.61 31.11 -8.70
CA LEU A 336 -19.90 30.98 -7.41
C LEU A 336 -18.91 32.12 -7.13
N ASP A 337 -18.81 33.09 -8.03
CA ASP A 337 -17.87 34.20 -7.91
C ASP A 337 -18.47 35.32 -7.06
N ALA A 338 -18.05 35.40 -5.80
CA ALA A 338 -18.51 36.43 -4.87
C ALA A 338 -18.14 37.86 -5.31
N GLN A 339 -17.19 38.01 -6.25
CA GLN A 339 -16.75 39.31 -6.79
C GLN A 339 -17.23 39.53 -8.23
N ILE A 340 -18.29 38.85 -8.67
CA ILE A 340 -18.83 39.00 -10.02
C ILE A 340 -19.18 40.47 -10.36
N GLY A 341 -19.60 41.25 -9.37
CA GLY A 341 -19.92 42.68 -9.49
C GLY A 341 -18.76 43.57 -9.93
N ASP A 342 -17.52 43.11 -9.82
CA ASP A 342 -16.33 43.85 -10.25
C ASP A 342 -15.81 43.39 -11.63
N LYS A 343 -16.46 42.39 -12.24
CA LYS A 343 -15.95 41.71 -13.44
C LYS A 343 -16.68 42.08 -14.71
N ILE A 344 -15.90 42.16 -15.79
CA ILE A 344 -16.39 42.23 -17.16
C ILE A 344 -16.46 40.80 -17.68
N VAL A 345 -17.63 40.37 -18.13
CA VAL A 345 -17.87 39.03 -18.67
C VAL A 345 -18.10 39.16 -20.18
N VAL A 346 -17.30 38.43 -20.97
CA VAL A 346 -17.42 38.40 -22.43
C VAL A 346 -17.92 37.02 -22.85
N PHE A 347 -19.04 36.98 -23.55
CA PHE A 347 -19.58 35.81 -24.21
C PHE A 347 -19.29 35.91 -25.70
N ASP A 348 -18.41 35.07 -26.22
CA ASP A 348 -18.13 34.97 -27.65
C ASP A 348 -18.95 33.84 -28.26
N ASP A 349 -19.98 34.21 -29.02
CA ASP A 349 -20.99 33.36 -29.65
C ASP A 349 -21.52 32.22 -28.76
N PRO A 350 -22.24 32.53 -27.67
CA PRO A 350 -22.58 31.56 -26.63
C PRO A 350 -23.63 30.50 -27.04
N VAL A 351 -24.06 30.51 -28.31
CA VAL A 351 -25.15 29.66 -28.82
C VAL A 351 -24.76 28.84 -30.06
N SER A 352 -23.48 28.80 -30.44
CA SER A 352 -23.03 27.97 -31.57
C SER A 352 -23.33 26.50 -31.31
N SER A 353 -24.01 25.85 -32.27
CA SER A 353 -24.39 24.43 -32.20
C SER A 353 -25.28 24.05 -31.01
N LEU A 354 -26.06 25.00 -30.45
CA LEU A 354 -27.05 24.75 -29.41
C LEU A 354 -28.47 24.64 -29.99
N ASP A 355 -29.26 23.71 -29.45
CA ASP A 355 -30.69 23.62 -29.76
C ASP A 355 -31.48 24.79 -29.14
N ARG A 356 -32.76 24.90 -29.53
CA ARG A 356 -33.65 25.98 -29.06
C ARG A 356 -33.76 26.07 -27.53
N ASN A 357 -33.87 24.93 -26.84
CA ASN A 357 -33.99 24.94 -25.37
C ASN A 357 -32.71 25.46 -24.74
N ARG A 358 -31.55 24.99 -25.19
CA ARG A 358 -30.24 25.45 -24.71
C ARG A 358 -30.03 26.94 -24.98
N ARG A 359 -30.39 27.43 -26.18
CA ARG A 359 -30.38 28.86 -26.51
C ARG A 359 -31.24 29.69 -25.56
N THR A 360 -32.47 29.27 -25.29
CA THR A 360 -33.36 29.98 -24.35
C THR A 360 -32.77 30.03 -22.94
N ARG A 361 -32.16 28.94 -22.46
CA ARG A 361 -31.46 28.94 -21.16
C ARG A 361 -30.25 29.87 -21.13
N THR A 362 -29.51 29.97 -22.23
CA THR A 362 -28.40 30.93 -22.37
C THR A 362 -28.90 32.37 -22.26
N VAL A 363 -30.01 32.71 -22.93
CA VAL A 363 -30.65 34.04 -22.81
C VAL A 363 -31.04 34.33 -21.36
N GLU A 364 -31.74 33.41 -20.70
CA GLU A 364 -32.16 33.54 -19.30
C GLU A 364 -30.95 33.79 -18.38
N TYR A 365 -29.87 33.02 -18.56
CA TYR A 365 -28.68 33.18 -17.72
C TYR A 365 -27.99 34.52 -17.92
N ILE A 366 -27.78 34.95 -19.18
CA ILE A 366 -27.16 36.25 -19.48
C ILE A 366 -28.02 37.39 -18.93
N ARG A 367 -29.36 37.30 -19.07
CA ARG A 367 -30.30 38.25 -18.49
C ARG A 367 -30.17 38.34 -16.98
N ASP A 368 -30.12 37.21 -16.28
CA ASP A 368 -30.01 37.17 -14.83
C ASP A 368 -28.63 37.65 -14.33
N LEU A 369 -27.59 37.47 -15.16
CA LEU A 369 -26.23 37.94 -14.88
C LEU A 369 -26.08 39.46 -15.13
N ALA A 370 -26.90 40.05 -16.01
CA ALA A 370 -26.79 41.45 -16.42
C ALA A 370 -26.87 42.44 -15.25
N ASN A 371 -27.61 42.10 -14.20
CA ASN A 371 -27.73 42.92 -12.99
C ASN A 371 -26.70 42.58 -11.90
N LYS A 372 -25.85 41.57 -12.13
CA LYS A 372 -24.88 41.06 -11.15
C LYS A 372 -23.44 41.39 -11.52
N ALA A 373 -23.11 41.35 -12.81
CA ALA A 373 -21.76 41.65 -13.30
C ALA A 373 -21.56 43.15 -13.53
N LYS A 374 -20.30 43.62 -13.49
CA LYS A 374 -19.97 45.03 -13.79
C LYS A 374 -20.36 45.41 -15.21
N GLN A 375 -20.09 44.51 -16.16
CA GLN A 375 -20.39 44.68 -17.58
C GLN A 375 -20.47 43.31 -18.23
N ILE A 376 -21.42 43.16 -19.15
CA ILE A 376 -21.50 42.01 -20.03
C ILE A 376 -21.32 42.47 -21.47
N VAL A 377 -20.46 41.78 -22.20
CA VAL A 377 -20.31 41.91 -23.65
C VAL A 377 -20.71 40.58 -24.28
N VAL A 378 -21.67 40.62 -25.21
CA VAL A 378 -22.09 39.44 -25.97
C VAL A 378 -21.78 39.68 -27.43
N LEU A 379 -20.98 38.79 -28.00
CA LEU A 379 -20.68 38.74 -29.43
C LEU A 379 -21.47 37.58 -30.02
N THR A 380 -22.13 37.78 -31.15
CA THR A 380 -22.83 36.71 -31.84
C THR A 380 -23.02 37.09 -33.31
N HIS A 381 -23.09 36.08 -34.16
CA HIS A 381 -23.50 36.22 -35.55
C HIS A 381 -24.96 35.78 -35.76
N ASN A 382 -25.68 35.44 -34.68
CA ASN A 382 -27.04 34.92 -34.74
C ASN A 382 -28.07 36.01 -34.35
N ASP A 383 -28.73 36.58 -35.35
CA ASP A 383 -29.72 37.65 -35.16
C ASP A 383 -30.89 37.23 -34.26
N ASN A 384 -31.41 36.01 -34.44
CA ASN A 384 -32.53 35.51 -33.62
C ASN A 384 -32.16 35.47 -32.13
N PHE A 385 -30.95 35.01 -31.80
CA PHE A 385 -30.46 35.03 -30.43
C PHE A 385 -30.30 36.46 -29.91
N ALA A 386 -29.74 37.37 -30.71
CA ALA A 386 -29.61 38.77 -30.34
C ALA A 386 -30.98 39.43 -30.08
N PHE A 387 -31.99 39.15 -30.92
CA PHE A 387 -33.36 39.64 -30.76
C PHE A 387 -34.03 39.10 -29.50
N GLU A 388 -33.90 37.79 -29.24
CA GLU A 388 -34.40 37.14 -28.02
C GLU A 388 -33.76 37.77 -26.77
N LEU A 389 -32.42 37.90 -26.76
CA LEU A 389 -31.69 38.48 -25.64
C LEU A 389 -32.04 39.95 -25.40
N TYR A 390 -32.08 40.76 -26.46
CA TYR A 390 -32.44 42.18 -26.36
C TYR A 390 -33.84 42.36 -25.78
N SER A 391 -34.80 41.56 -26.25
CA SER A 391 -36.17 41.58 -25.75
C SER A 391 -36.23 41.24 -24.26
N ASP A 392 -35.49 40.22 -23.84
CA ASP A 392 -35.49 39.75 -22.44
C ASP A 392 -34.77 40.72 -21.50
N LEU A 393 -33.68 41.36 -21.94
CA LEU A 393 -33.02 42.43 -21.19
C LEU A 393 -33.94 43.65 -21.03
N LYS A 394 -34.66 44.03 -22.08
CA LYS A 394 -35.60 45.16 -22.03
C LYS A 394 -36.73 44.92 -21.01
N LYS A 395 -37.21 43.68 -20.86
CA LYS A 395 -38.24 43.31 -19.87
C LYS A 395 -37.79 43.55 -18.42
N ILE A 396 -36.50 43.42 -18.13
CA ILE A 396 -35.92 43.69 -16.81
C ILE A 396 -35.39 45.13 -16.67
N GLY A 397 -35.70 46.00 -17.63
CA GLY A 397 -35.30 47.42 -17.62
C GLY A 397 -33.86 47.68 -18.08
N VAL A 398 -33.12 46.65 -18.51
CA VAL A 398 -31.76 46.81 -19.04
C VAL A 398 -31.84 47.24 -20.52
N LYS A 399 -31.19 48.35 -20.85
CA LYS A 399 -31.07 48.86 -22.22
C LYS A 399 -29.65 48.63 -22.74
N PRO A 400 -29.37 47.50 -23.40
CA PRO A 400 -28.03 47.20 -23.89
C PRO A 400 -27.66 48.13 -25.06
N LYS A 401 -26.37 48.46 -25.16
CA LYS A 401 -25.82 49.10 -26.36
C LYS A 401 -25.67 48.04 -27.46
N THR A 402 -26.31 48.25 -28.60
CA THR A 402 -26.26 47.33 -29.74
C THR A 402 -25.35 47.87 -30.84
N LEU A 403 -24.41 47.04 -31.27
CA LEU A 403 -23.39 47.36 -32.26
C LEU A 403 -23.35 46.22 -33.29
N GLN A 404 -22.99 46.56 -34.53
CA GLN A 404 -22.78 45.58 -35.60
C GLN A 404 -21.40 45.80 -36.21
N ILE A 405 -20.79 44.72 -36.68
CA ILE A 405 -19.56 44.75 -37.45
C ILE A 405 -19.93 44.59 -38.92
N TYR A 406 -19.70 45.63 -39.71
CA TYR A 406 -19.99 45.62 -41.14
C TYR A 406 -18.74 46.06 -41.90
N ASN A 407 -18.24 45.21 -42.81
CA ASN A 407 -16.99 45.42 -43.55
C ASN A 407 -15.79 45.79 -42.63
N GLY A 408 -15.68 45.13 -41.48
CA GLY A 408 -14.61 45.36 -40.50
C GLY A 408 -14.76 46.62 -39.64
N ILE A 409 -15.84 47.39 -39.79
CA ILE A 409 -16.10 48.62 -39.03
C ILE A 409 -17.23 48.36 -38.03
N ILE A 410 -17.01 48.79 -36.77
CA ILE A 410 -18.04 48.77 -35.73
C ILE A 410 -18.93 50.01 -35.91
N LYS A 411 -20.22 49.81 -36.10
CA LYS A 411 -21.23 50.87 -36.17
C LYS A 411 -22.42 50.57 -35.26
N GLU A 412 -23.21 51.59 -34.95
CA GLU A 412 -24.44 51.39 -34.20
C GLU A 412 -25.40 50.46 -34.96
N TRP A 413 -26.06 49.59 -34.20
CA TRP A 413 -27.05 48.68 -34.74
C TRP A 413 -28.41 48.98 -34.15
N ASN A 414 -29.33 49.45 -34.99
CA ASN A 414 -30.73 49.62 -34.61
C ASN A 414 -31.43 48.25 -34.66
N ILE A 415 -31.28 47.49 -33.58
CA ILE A 415 -31.86 46.14 -33.46
C ILE A 415 -33.39 46.17 -33.51
N GLU A 416 -34.02 47.21 -32.97
CA GLU A 416 -35.49 47.33 -32.94
C GLU A 416 -36.06 47.49 -34.35
N GLU A 417 -35.33 48.17 -35.24
CA GLU A 417 -35.71 48.24 -36.66
C GLU A 417 -35.62 46.88 -37.35
N GLN A 418 -34.57 46.10 -37.07
CA GLN A 418 -34.36 44.77 -37.67
C GLN A 418 -35.33 43.71 -37.12
N MET A 419 -35.85 43.91 -35.91
CA MET A 419 -36.89 43.05 -35.34
C MET A 419 -38.27 43.26 -36.00
N LYS A 420 -38.46 44.35 -36.76
CA LYS A 420 -39.73 44.58 -37.47
C LYS A 420 -39.88 43.59 -38.61
N LEU A 421 -41.12 43.15 -38.86
CA LEU A 421 -41.42 42.36 -40.05
C LEU A 421 -41.05 43.18 -41.31
N PRO A 422 -40.50 42.55 -42.37
CA PRO A 422 -40.11 43.24 -43.61
C PRO A 422 -41.21 44.14 -44.17
N TYR A 423 -42.47 43.70 -44.07
CA TYR A 423 -43.67 44.48 -44.41
C TYR A 423 -43.71 45.87 -43.75
N PHE A 424 -43.49 45.94 -42.43
CA PHE A 424 -43.53 47.22 -41.71
C PHE A 424 -42.31 48.10 -41.99
N ILE A 425 -41.15 47.50 -42.25
CA ILE A 425 -39.95 48.22 -42.68
C ILE A 425 -40.20 48.90 -44.03
N ARG A 426 -40.81 48.18 -44.97
CA ARG A 426 -41.15 48.71 -46.30
C ARG A 426 -42.17 49.85 -46.21
N ILE A 427 -43.21 49.72 -45.39
CA ILE A 427 -44.18 50.80 -45.14
C ILE A 427 -43.51 52.04 -44.56
N ALA A 428 -42.69 51.88 -43.51
CA ALA A 428 -41.99 53.00 -42.89
C ALA A 428 -41.02 53.69 -43.86
N ARG A 429 -40.42 52.94 -44.80
CA ARG A 429 -39.58 53.47 -45.88
C ARG A 429 -40.39 54.33 -46.86
N LEU A 430 -41.59 53.87 -47.24
CA LEU A 430 -42.52 54.63 -48.07
C LEU A 430 -42.99 55.93 -47.38
N GLU A 431 -43.28 55.90 -46.07
CA GLU A 431 -43.63 57.08 -45.28
C GLU A 431 -42.50 58.11 -45.25
N ARG A 432 -41.26 57.68 -44.94
CA ARG A 432 -40.10 58.58 -44.93
C ARG A 432 -39.84 59.24 -46.29
N PHE A 433 -40.08 58.51 -47.39
CA PHE A 433 -39.96 59.08 -48.73
C PHE A 433 -41.00 60.17 -49.00
N LEU A 434 -42.25 59.99 -48.54
CA LEU A 434 -43.27 61.03 -48.65
C LEU A 434 -42.92 62.28 -47.84
N ASP A 435 -42.38 62.08 -46.63
CA ASP A 435 -41.99 63.15 -45.72
C ASP A 435 -40.67 63.84 -46.11
N GLY A 436 -39.99 63.34 -47.16
CA GLY A 436 -38.71 63.88 -47.63
C GLY A 436 -37.50 63.50 -46.79
N GLY A 437 -37.64 62.50 -45.91
CA GLY A 437 -36.55 61.99 -45.05
C GLY A 437 -35.70 60.90 -45.69
N GLU A 438 -36.08 60.38 -46.86
CA GLU A 438 -35.35 59.34 -47.59
C GLU A 438 -35.53 59.51 -49.11
N GLU A 439 -34.45 59.40 -49.89
CA GLU A 439 -34.53 59.36 -51.36
C GLU A 439 -34.64 57.90 -51.83
N ILE A 440 -35.57 57.62 -52.75
CA ILE A 440 -35.82 56.28 -53.30
C ILE A 440 -35.76 56.37 -54.82
N SER A 441 -35.05 55.42 -55.46
CA SER A 441 -34.99 55.35 -56.93
C SER A 441 -36.36 54.96 -57.52
N PRO A 442 -36.68 55.34 -58.77
CA PRO A 442 -37.93 54.91 -59.43
C PRO A 442 -38.11 53.38 -59.48
N THR A 443 -37.02 52.63 -59.60
CA THR A 443 -37.04 51.17 -59.62
C THR A 443 -37.32 50.60 -58.23
N ASP A 444 -36.63 51.11 -57.20
CA ASP A 444 -36.83 50.72 -55.81
C ASP A 444 -38.27 51.02 -55.35
N ALA A 445 -38.81 52.18 -55.74
CA ALA A 445 -40.15 52.60 -55.36
C ALA A 445 -41.23 51.66 -55.91
N ARG A 446 -41.10 51.23 -57.18
CA ARG A 446 -41.97 50.23 -57.79
C ARG A 446 -41.91 48.91 -57.05
N GLU A 447 -40.70 48.41 -56.80
CA GLU A 447 -40.51 47.16 -56.09
C GLU A 447 -41.10 47.21 -54.68
N LEU A 448 -40.85 48.29 -53.93
CA LEU A 448 -41.39 48.49 -52.58
C LEU A 448 -42.92 48.54 -52.58
N ILE A 449 -43.54 49.29 -53.48
CA ILE A 449 -45.00 49.37 -53.59
C ILE A 449 -45.60 47.99 -53.86
N ARG A 450 -45.04 47.25 -54.83
CA ARG A 450 -45.49 45.88 -55.15
C ARG A 450 -45.44 44.99 -53.91
N LEU A 451 -44.28 44.94 -53.27
CA LEU A 451 -44.04 44.07 -52.12
C LEU A 451 -44.94 44.41 -50.93
N VAL A 452 -45.19 45.70 -50.67
CA VAL A 452 -46.12 46.14 -49.60
C VAL A 452 -47.55 45.72 -49.90
N LEU A 453 -48.02 45.89 -51.14
CA LEU A 453 -49.37 45.50 -51.52
C LEU A 453 -49.56 43.97 -51.47
N GLU A 454 -48.58 43.21 -51.95
CA GLU A 454 -48.58 41.74 -51.89
C GLU A 454 -48.62 41.26 -50.44
N ASP A 455 -47.73 41.75 -49.58
CA ASP A 455 -47.70 41.40 -48.16
C ASP A 455 -49.04 41.75 -47.48
N ALA A 456 -49.60 42.94 -47.75
CA ALA A 456 -50.85 43.38 -47.14
C ALA A 456 -52.05 42.53 -47.54
N LEU A 457 -52.15 42.19 -48.84
CA LEU A 457 -53.18 41.29 -49.33
C LEU A 457 -52.99 39.90 -48.71
N LYS A 458 -51.77 39.34 -48.75
CA LYS A 458 -51.47 38.04 -48.13
C LYS A 458 -51.86 38.02 -46.66
N PHE A 459 -51.47 39.01 -45.86
CA PHE A 459 -51.81 39.05 -44.44
C PHE A 459 -53.32 39.07 -44.17
N ARG A 460 -54.10 39.79 -44.97
CA ARG A 460 -55.54 40.01 -44.72
C ARG A 460 -56.44 38.95 -45.36
N TYR A 461 -56.00 38.39 -46.48
CA TYR A 461 -56.83 37.59 -47.37
C TYR A 461 -56.20 36.24 -47.74
N PHE A 462 -55.21 35.75 -46.97
CA PHE A 462 -54.44 34.52 -47.27
C PHE A 462 -55.31 33.33 -47.70
N LYS A 463 -56.47 33.11 -47.06
CA LYS A 463 -57.38 31.99 -47.34
C LYS A 463 -57.89 31.95 -48.78
N TYR A 464 -57.85 33.08 -49.49
CA TYR A 464 -58.29 33.20 -50.88
C TYR A 464 -57.14 33.00 -51.88
N PHE A 465 -55.90 32.84 -51.40
CA PHE A 465 -54.70 32.71 -52.22
C PHE A 465 -54.03 31.34 -52.11
N GLU A 466 -54.55 30.43 -51.27
CA GLU A 466 -53.96 29.10 -51.03
C GLU A 466 -53.81 28.28 -52.33
N GLU A 467 -54.75 28.41 -53.26
CA GLU A 467 -54.76 27.69 -54.55
C GLU A 467 -53.82 28.30 -55.61
N LEU A 468 -53.26 29.49 -55.37
CA LEU A 468 -52.40 30.18 -56.35
C LEU A 468 -50.96 29.62 -56.40
N GLY A 469 -50.51 28.91 -55.36
CA GLY A 469 -49.18 28.28 -55.33
C GLY A 469 -48.03 29.25 -55.67
N ASP A 470 -47.18 28.86 -56.62
CA ASP A 470 -46.04 29.66 -57.08
C ASP A 470 -46.45 30.89 -57.91
N ASP A 471 -47.70 30.96 -58.37
CA ASP A 471 -48.25 32.08 -59.14
C ASP A 471 -48.85 33.19 -58.27
N CYS A 472 -48.44 33.30 -57.00
CA CYS A 472 -48.97 34.24 -56.02
C CYS A 472 -48.31 35.64 -56.13
N TRP A 473 -48.54 36.32 -57.25
CA TRP A 473 -48.08 37.68 -57.58
C TRP A 473 -49.18 38.72 -57.33
N LEU A 474 -48.83 40.02 -57.24
CA LEU A 474 -49.82 41.08 -57.01
C LEU A 474 -51.01 41.03 -57.99
N GLY A 475 -50.74 40.86 -59.28
CA GLY A 475 -51.79 40.81 -60.32
C GLY A 475 -52.76 39.66 -60.13
N THR A 476 -52.26 38.44 -59.89
CA THR A 476 -53.09 37.24 -59.70
C THR A 476 -53.86 37.29 -58.37
N MET A 477 -53.30 37.90 -57.32
CA MET A 477 -54.04 38.19 -56.09
C MET A 477 -55.22 39.12 -56.33
N ILE A 478 -55.03 40.17 -57.13
CA ILE A 478 -56.12 41.11 -57.46
C ILE A 478 -57.24 40.40 -58.23
N GLU A 479 -56.90 39.54 -59.19
CA GLU A 479 -57.90 38.73 -59.91
C GLU A 479 -58.63 37.75 -58.98
N ALA A 480 -57.89 37.06 -58.09
CA ALA A 480 -58.49 36.15 -57.12
C ALA A 480 -59.48 36.89 -56.21
N VAL A 481 -59.12 38.07 -55.70
CA VAL A 481 -60.01 38.90 -54.89
C VAL A 481 -61.22 39.39 -55.71
N ARG A 482 -61.02 39.79 -56.96
CA ARG A 482 -62.10 40.19 -57.87
C ARG A 482 -63.11 39.07 -58.06
N ASP A 483 -62.64 37.84 -58.25
CA ASP A 483 -63.53 36.70 -58.38
C ASP A 483 -64.19 36.33 -57.06
N VAL A 484 -63.50 36.45 -55.92
CA VAL A 484 -64.13 36.27 -54.60
C VAL A 484 -65.27 37.26 -54.39
N ILE A 485 -65.11 38.52 -54.78
CA ILE A 485 -66.15 39.55 -54.66
C ILE A 485 -67.41 39.19 -55.45
N LYS A 486 -67.27 38.55 -56.62
CA LYS A 486 -68.40 38.05 -57.43
C LYS A 486 -69.09 36.85 -56.78
N ARG A 487 -68.30 35.96 -56.17
CA ARG A 487 -68.73 34.66 -55.61
C ARG A 487 -69.35 34.80 -54.20
N ASP A 488 -68.78 35.67 -53.39
CA ASP A 488 -69.04 35.81 -51.95
C ASP A 488 -69.50 37.25 -51.63
N SER A 489 -70.81 37.41 -51.52
CA SER A 489 -71.44 38.71 -51.20
C SER A 489 -71.10 39.22 -49.79
N SER A 490 -70.60 38.34 -48.92
CA SER A 490 -70.18 38.67 -47.55
C SER A 490 -68.76 39.24 -47.47
N PHE A 491 -67.94 39.10 -48.53
CA PHE A 491 -66.61 39.70 -48.58
C PHE A 491 -66.71 41.23 -48.43
N ARG A 492 -65.91 41.82 -47.55
CA ARG A 492 -65.86 43.27 -47.31
C ARG A 492 -64.42 43.74 -47.23
N PHE A 493 -64.16 44.88 -47.86
CA PHE A 493 -63.04 45.75 -47.55
C PHE A 493 -63.44 46.74 -46.46
N ARG A 494 -62.47 47.45 -45.86
CA ARG A 494 -62.75 48.55 -44.92
C ARG A 494 -63.46 49.71 -45.64
N TYR A 495 -63.01 50.07 -46.83
CA TYR A 495 -63.68 51.07 -47.66
C TYR A 495 -64.86 50.44 -48.42
N PRO A 496 -66.05 51.07 -48.44
CA PRO A 496 -67.29 50.41 -48.89
C PRO A 496 -67.36 50.16 -50.40
N ASP A 497 -66.68 50.97 -51.21
CA ASP A 497 -66.70 50.85 -52.68
C ASP A 497 -65.61 49.85 -53.15
N LYS A 498 -66.04 48.60 -53.37
CA LYS A 498 -65.17 47.50 -53.80
C LYS A 498 -64.52 47.73 -55.15
N GLU A 499 -65.25 48.34 -56.09
CA GLU A 499 -64.76 48.58 -57.46
C GLU A 499 -63.71 49.69 -57.48
N ALA A 500 -63.86 50.72 -56.64
CA ALA A 500 -62.82 51.73 -56.47
C ALA A 500 -61.51 51.13 -55.95
N ILE A 501 -61.59 50.19 -55.01
CA ILE A 501 -60.40 49.52 -54.44
C ILE A 501 -59.72 48.63 -55.48
N LEU A 502 -60.49 47.79 -56.18
CA LEU A 502 -59.95 46.94 -57.24
C LEU A 502 -59.29 47.77 -58.36
N ARG A 503 -59.93 48.88 -58.76
CA ARG A 503 -59.37 49.79 -59.76
C ARG A 503 -58.04 50.37 -59.31
N GLU A 504 -57.96 50.86 -58.07
CA GLU A 504 -56.72 51.45 -57.55
C GLU A 504 -55.62 50.40 -57.33
N LEU A 505 -55.96 49.20 -56.84
CA LEU A 505 -55.03 48.07 -56.77
C LEU A 505 -54.50 47.70 -58.16
N SER A 506 -55.36 47.65 -59.18
CA SER A 506 -54.94 47.40 -60.57
C SER A 506 -54.04 48.52 -61.11
N ASN A 507 -54.35 49.79 -60.83
CA ASN A 507 -53.50 50.92 -61.22
C ASN A 507 -52.10 50.82 -60.59
N LEU A 508 -52.03 50.53 -59.29
CA LEU A 508 -50.77 50.37 -58.57
C LEU A 508 -50.01 49.12 -59.01
N SER A 509 -50.70 48.03 -59.33
CA SER A 509 -50.10 46.82 -59.91
C SER A 509 -49.43 47.12 -61.27
N ASN A 510 -50.11 47.87 -62.14
CA ASN A 510 -49.57 48.26 -63.45
C ASN A 510 -48.36 49.21 -63.33
N PHE A 511 -48.36 50.08 -62.33
CA PHE A 511 -47.20 50.94 -62.03
C PHE A 511 -46.02 50.12 -61.51
N SER A 512 -46.27 49.21 -60.56
CA SER A 512 -45.26 48.48 -59.81
C SER A 512 -44.76 47.19 -60.48
N SER A 513 -45.30 46.85 -61.65
CA SER A 513 -44.86 45.72 -62.46
C SER A 513 -43.43 45.91 -62.99
N PRO A 514 -42.62 44.84 -63.10
CA PRO A 514 -41.26 44.92 -63.62
C PRO A 514 -41.19 45.57 -65.00
N ILE A 515 -40.16 46.38 -65.22
CA ILE A 515 -39.87 46.92 -66.56
C ILE A 515 -39.27 45.78 -67.38
N HIS A 516 -40.02 45.25 -68.35
CA HIS A 516 -39.46 44.37 -69.36
C HIS A 516 -38.53 45.20 -70.27
N HIS A 517 -37.22 45.00 -70.14
CA HIS A 517 -36.27 45.59 -71.08
C HIS A 517 -36.46 44.95 -72.46
N GLY A 518 -37.06 45.70 -73.38
CA GLY A 518 -37.05 45.45 -74.82
C GLY A 518 -37.96 44.32 -75.28
N ASN A 519 -39.13 44.68 -75.82
CA ASN A 519 -39.78 43.88 -76.84
C ASN A 519 -40.28 44.80 -77.96
N ILE A 520 -40.30 44.33 -79.20
CA ILE A 520 -40.59 45.10 -80.43
C ILE A 520 -41.97 45.79 -80.38
N GLU A 521 -42.86 45.32 -79.50
CA GLU A 521 -44.25 45.77 -79.36
C GLU A 521 -44.46 46.90 -78.33
N HIS A 522 -43.46 47.25 -77.52
CA HIS A 522 -43.62 48.24 -76.44
C HIS A 522 -42.49 49.28 -76.42
N PRO A 523 -42.78 50.59 -76.62
CA PRO A 523 -41.79 51.65 -76.52
C PRO A 523 -41.23 51.79 -75.10
N HIS A 524 -40.05 52.38 -74.97
CA HIS A 524 -39.44 52.72 -73.68
C HIS A 524 -40.43 53.49 -72.80
N ARG A 525 -40.70 52.99 -71.60
CA ARG A 525 -41.50 53.69 -70.58
C ARG A 525 -40.67 54.88 -70.07
N GLU A 526 -41.21 56.09 -70.15
CA GLU A 526 -40.56 57.30 -69.59
C GLU A 526 -40.34 57.11 -68.08
N GLU A 527 -39.19 57.58 -67.57
CA GLU A 527 -38.91 57.57 -66.13
C GLU A 527 -39.81 58.58 -65.42
N GLU A 528 -40.60 58.11 -64.45
CA GLU A 528 -41.50 58.97 -63.68
C GLU A 528 -40.71 59.92 -62.77
N SER A 529 -41.21 61.13 -62.67
CA SER A 529 -40.69 62.15 -61.77
C SER A 529 -40.83 61.74 -60.29
N PRO A 530 -39.96 62.24 -59.40
CA PRO A 530 -40.12 62.03 -57.96
C PRO A 530 -41.51 62.41 -57.43
N GLU A 531 -42.13 63.46 -57.98
CA GLU A 531 -43.49 63.92 -57.65
C GLU A 531 -44.56 62.90 -58.03
N GLU A 532 -44.45 62.27 -59.20
CA GLU A 532 -45.37 61.21 -59.64
C GLU A 532 -45.25 59.97 -58.76
N ILE A 533 -44.02 59.57 -58.41
CA ILE A 533 -43.77 58.46 -57.50
C ILE A 533 -44.40 58.74 -56.13
N LYS A 534 -44.26 59.96 -55.59
CA LYS A 534 -44.95 60.36 -54.36
C LYS A 534 -46.47 60.22 -54.46
N GLY A 535 -47.06 60.47 -55.63
CA GLY A 535 -48.48 60.20 -55.90
C GLY A 535 -48.84 58.72 -55.69
N TYR A 536 -48.09 57.81 -56.33
CA TYR A 536 -48.31 56.36 -56.20
C TYR A 536 -48.06 55.83 -54.77
N VAL A 537 -47.06 56.38 -54.07
CA VAL A 537 -46.79 56.03 -52.67
C VAL A 537 -47.94 56.49 -51.76
N LYS A 538 -48.49 57.70 -51.96
CA LYS A 538 -49.68 58.15 -51.23
C LYS A 538 -50.89 57.23 -51.47
N SER A 539 -51.13 56.86 -52.73
CA SER A 539 -52.20 55.90 -53.07
C SER A 539 -51.98 54.54 -52.39
N THR A 540 -50.75 54.05 -52.35
CA THR A 540 -50.41 52.78 -51.70
C THR A 540 -50.68 52.86 -50.20
N LEU A 541 -50.18 53.87 -49.49
CA LEU A 541 -50.44 54.02 -48.05
C LEU A 541 -51.92 54.22 -47.75
N LYS A 542 -52.65 54.95 -48.60
CA LYS A 542 -54.11 55.10 -48.48
C LYS A 542 -54.82 53.74 -48.59
N ILE A 543 -54.43 52.90 -49.55
CA ILE A 543 -54.99 51.55 -49.65
C ILE A 543 -54.73 50.76 -48.36
N ILE A 544 -53.49 50.78 -47.87
CA ILE A 544 -53.05 49.99 -46.72
C ILE A 544 -53.74 50.40 -45.42
N TYR A 545 -53.88 51.71 -45.17
CA TYR A 545 -54.39 52.24 -43.92
C TYR A 545 -55.91 52.43 -43.91
N GLU A 546 -56.50 52.81 -45.04
CA GLU A 546 -57.90 53.21 -45.11
C GLU A 546 -58.79 52.19 -45.84
N TRP A 547 -58.28 51.49 -46.86
CA TRP A 547 -59.15 50.73 -47.78
C TRP A 547 -59.18 49.23 -47.51
N LEU A 548 -58.04 48.60 -47.32
CA LEU A 548 -57.93 47.19 -46.93
C LEU A 548 -58.16 47.03 -45.43
#